data_AF-A0A1I1HTC2-F1
#
_entry.id   AF-A0A1I1HTC2-F1
#
_cell.length_a   1.000
_cell.length_b   1.000
_cell.length_c   1.000
_cell.angle_alpha   90.00
_cell.angle_beta   90.00
_cell.angle_gamma   90.00
#
_symmetry.space_group_name_H-M   'P 1'
#
loop_
_entity.id
_entity.type
_entity.pdbx_description
1 polymer ?
#
loop_
_entity_poly.entity_id
_entity_poly.type
_entity_poly.pdbx_seq_one_letter_code
_entity_poly.pdbx_strand_id
1 'polypeptide(L)'
;MVDITKIVQGKALSELDEQLLQYILENMDCVLQKGVRQIAKENFTSPASVIRLSKKLGYTGFIDLYYHLLPLVNTEEETEDNDEKGFFELERSLVFQHNSSDKIDRFVKKVLCLEGKVIFIYAAGFSAITAEYLYKKLLLLGKQVIIATSLDSVGVLENNLKNIGVFVAVSKSGETQGVLDKMHTAKNAGIYTVSFTKETSNRIAKCSDLNFKVTDQHKLDDRNLLPNTFFPFTLLLIEYLLSVYLKELNELTNEN
;
A
#
# COMPACT_ATOMS: atom_id res chain seq x y z
N MET A 1 -7.57 -22.27 19.03
CA MET A 1 -8.01 -21.32 20.08
C MET A 1 -6.72 -20.86 20.69
N VAL A 2 -6.34 -19.61 20.38
CA VAL A 2 -4.99 -19.10 20.61
C VAL A 2 -4.56 -19.31 22.05
N ASP A 3 -3.43 -20.00 22.24
CA ASP A 3 -2.88 -20.24 23.58
C ASP A 3 -2.38 -18.92 24.19
N ILE A 4 -3.28 -18.26 24.92
CA ILE A 4 -3.07 -16.98 25.60
C ILE A 4 -1.83 -17.05 26.50
N THR A 5 -1.48 -18.23 27.04
CA THR A 5 -0.35 -18.43 27.94
C THR A 5 0.99 -18.05 27.31
N LYS A 6 1.15 -18.25 25.99
CA LYS A 6 2.37 -17.86 25.25
C LYS A 6 2.46 -16.34 25.03
N ILE A 7 1.32 -15.68 24.85
CA ILE A 7 1.21 -14.23 24.64
C ILE A 7 1.50 -13.46 25.92
N VAL A 8 1.09 -14.03 27.06
CA VAL A 8 1.14 -13.40 28.37
C VAL A 8 2.57 -13.36 28.96
N GLN A 9 3.50 -14.17 28.45
CA GLN A 9 4.92 -14.20 28.84
C GLN A 9 5.12 -14.20 30.38
N GLY A 10 4.26 -14.91 31.12
CA GLY A 10 4.33 -15.00 32.58
C GLY A 10 3.84 -13.77 33.37
N LYS A 11 3.13 -12.83 32.74
CA LYS A 11 2.56 -11.64 33.41
C LYS A 11 1.17 -11.92 33.96
N ALA A 12 0.89 -11.49 35.20
CA ALA A 12 -0.45 -11.63 35.77
C ALA A 12 -1.43 -10.66 35.10
N LEU A 13 -2.34 -11.17 34.26
CA LEU A 13 -3.45 -10.39 33.70
C LEU A 13 -4.61 -10.32 34.70
N SER A 14 -5.32 -9.20 34.70
CA SER A 14 -6.63 -9.12 35.37
C SER A 14 -7.71 -9.71 34.46
N GLU A 15 -8.88 -10.04 35.00
CA GLU A 15 -10.03 -10.51 34.21
C GLU A 15 -10.38 -9.54 33.07
N LEU A 16 -10.27 -8.22 33.31
CA LEU A 16 -10.45 -7.19 32.29
C LEU A 16 -9.35 -7.22 31.22
N ASP A 17 -8.10 -7.48 31.62
CA ASP A 17 -6.97 -7.59 30.69
C ASP A 17 -7.13 -8.83 29.78
N GLU A 18 -7.56 -9.96 30.35
CA GLU A 18 -7.85 -11.20 29.62
C GLU A 18 -9.02 -11.01 28.66
N GLN A 19 -10.12 -10.40 29.11
CA GLN A 19 -11.27 -10.07 28.27
C GLN A 19 -10.87 -9.19 27.08
N LEU A 20 -10.07 -8.15 27.32
CA LEU A 20 -9.61 -7.26 26.26
C LEU A 20 -8.66 -7.97 25.29
N LEU A 21 -7.76 -8.80 25.79
CA LEU A 21 -6.85 -9.57 24.94
C LEU A 21 -7.63 -10.58 24.08
N GLN A 22 -8.57 -11.30 24.67
CA GLN A 22 -9.43 -12.26 23.97
C GLN A 22 -10.24 -11.56 22.88
N TYR A 23 -10.88 -10.44 23.21
CA TYR A 23 -11.62 -9.65 22.24
C TYR A 23 -10.73 -9.20 21.07
N ILE A 24 -9.48 -8.78 21.34
CA ILE A 24 -8.54 -8.39 20.29
C ILE A 24 -8.22 -9.57 19.38
N LEU A 25 -7.92 -10.75 19.95
CA LEU A 25 -7.61 -11.98 19.21
C LEU A 25 -8.79 -12.44 18.35
N GLU A 26 -10.02 -12.40 18.88
CA GLU A 26 -11.23 -12.78 18.16
C GLU A 26 -11.64 -11.81 17.05
N ASN A 27 -11.09 -10.58 17.06
CA ASN A 27 -11.48 -9.51 16.13
C ASN A 27 -10.28 -8.99 15.32
N MET A 28 -9.21 -9.77 15.16
CA MET A 28 -7.96 -9.31 14.52
C MET A 28 -8.16 -8.70 13.12
N ASP A 29 -9.17 -9.13 12.37
CA ASP A 29 -9.49 -8.60 11.04
C ASP A 29 -10.03 -7.16 11.04
N CYS A 30 -10.60 -6.69 12.15
CA CYS A 30 -11.29 -5.40 12.20
C CYS A 30 -10.85 -4.51 13.37
N VAL A 31 -10.15 -5.06 14.36
CA VAL A 31 -9.78 -4.38 15.61
C VAL A 31 -8.89 -3.15 15.36
N LEU A 32 -8.01 -3.21 14.35
CA LEU A 32 -7.18 -2.07 13.96
C LEU A 32 -8.00 -0.90 13.40
N GLN A 33 -9.05 -1.18 12.61
CA GLN A 33 -9.94 -0.16 12.05
C GLN A 33 -10.87 0.44 13.12
N LYS A 34 -11.36 -0.38 14.04
CA LYS A 34 -12.15 0.07 15.21
C LYS A 34 -11.34 1.07 16.05
N GLY A 35 -10.06 0.78 16.27
CA GLY A 35 -9.16 1.60 17.08
C GLY A 35 -9.52 1.58 18.57
N VAL A 36 -8.60 2.07 19.41
CA VAL A 36 -8.68 1.95 20.88
C VAL A 36 -9.96 2.50 21.52
N ARG A 37 -10.59 3.51 20.91
CA ARG A 37 -11.84 4.09 21.43
C ARG A 37 -13.02 3.16 21.27
N GLN A 38 -13.15 2.54 20.09
CA GLN A 38 -14.26 1.66 19.80
C GLN A 38 -14.09 0.31 20.50
N ILE A 39 -12.85 -0.22 20.55
CA ILE A 39 -12.52 -1.42 21.33
C ILE A 39 -12.93 -1.23 22.80
N ALA A 40 -12.57 -0.08 23.38
CA ALA A 40 -12.92 0.23 24.75
C ALA A 40 -14.44 0.31 24.97
N LYS A 41 -15.17 0.93 24.03
CA LYS A 41 -16.63 1.03 24.08
C LYS A 41 -17.31 -0.34 24.03
N GLU A 42 -16.87 -1.23 23.14
CA GLU A 42 -17.44 -2.57 22.97
C GLU A 42 -17.12 -3.52 24.15
N ASN A 43 -16.05 -3.23 24.89
CA ASN A 43 -15.65 -3.96 26.09
C ASN A 43 -15.97 -3.22 27.39
N PHE A 44 -16.87 -2.23 27.36
CA PHE A 44 -17.31 -1.45 28.53
C PHE A 44 -16.16 -0.91 29.39
N THR A 45 -15.09 -0.44 28.75
CA THR A 45 -13.88 0.04 29.40
C THR A 45 -13.42 1.40 28.85
N SER A 46 -12.26 1.87 29.32
CA SER A 46 -11.63 3.11 28.86
C SER A 46 -10.56 2.84 27.79
N PRO A 47 -10.31 3.78 26.84
CA PRO A 47 -9.18 3.67 25.90
C PRO A 47 -7.84 3.50 26.61
N ALA A 48 -7.70 4.08 27.81
CA ALA A 48 -6.52 3.92 28.65
C ALA A 48 -6.31 2.46 29.12
N SER A 49 -7.38 1.68 29.28
CA SER A 49 -7.30 0.25 29.62
C SER A 49 -6.65 -0.54 28.49
N VAL A 50 -7.07 -0.31 27.24
CA VAL A 50 -6.48 -0.97 26.05
C VAL A 50 -5.00 -0.64 25.94
N ILE A 51 -4.60 0.62 26.14
CA ILE A 51 -3.19 1.04 26.12
C ILE A 51 -2.41 0.44 27.30
N ARG A 52 -2.99 0.40 28.50
CA ARG A 52 -2.36 -0.22 29.67
C ARG A 52 -2.13 -1.71 29.45
N LEU A 53 -3.09 -2.44 28.88
CA LEU A 53 -2.92 -3.84 28.50
C LEU A 53 -1.71 -4.00 27.58
N SER A 54 -1.63 -3.21 26.50
CA SER A 54 -0.50 -3.29 25.55
C SER A 54 0.84 -3.05 26.23
N LYS A 55 0.94 -2.02 27.08
CA LYS A 55 2.16 -1.71 27.85
C LYS A 55 2.49 -2.79 28.86
N LYS A 56 1.46 -3.33 29.53
CA LYS A 56 1.60 -4.42 30.50
C LYS A 56 2.19 -5.63 29.82
N LEU A 57 1.73 -5.98 28.62
CA LEU A 57 2.28 -7.07 27.81
C LEU A 57 3.68 -6.78 27.24
N GLY A 58 4.17 -5.53 27.30
CA GLY A 58 5.55 -5.16 26.91
C GLY A 58 5.64 -4.41 25.60
N TYR A 59 4.50 -4.03 25.03
CA TYR A 59 4.42 -3.31 23.76
C TYR A 59 4.32 -1.80 24.00
N THR A 60 4.75 -1.01 23.02
CA THR A 60 4.71 0.46 23.11
C THR A 60 3.29 1.04 23.11
N GLY A 61 2.32 0.29 22.58
CA GLY A 61 0.90 0.63 22.54
C GLY A 61 0.05 -0.40 21.78
N PHE A 62 -1.24 -0.10 21.57
CA PHE A 62 -2.19 -1.04 20.94
C PHE A 62 -1.78 -1.47 19.52
N ILE A 63 -1.33 -0.55 18.68
CA ILE A 63 -0.89 -0.86 17.31
C ILE A 63 0.31 -1.81 17.34
N ASP A 64 1.22 -1.62 18.30
CA ASP A 64 2.40 -2.44 18.45
C ASP A 64 2.07 -3.85 18.95
N LEU A 65 1.15 -3.95 19.93
CA LEU A 65 0.54 -5.21 20.36
C LEU A 65 -0.10 -5.94 19.17
N TYR A 66 -0.95 -5.26 18.41
CA TYR A 66 -1.65 -5.83 17.26
C TYR A 66 -0.69 -6.49 16.26
N TYR A 67 0.37 -5.78 15.85
CA TYR A 67 1.32 -6.32 14.86
C TYR A 67 2.15 -7.49 15.39
N HIS A 68 2.35 -7.60 16.71
CA HIS A 68 3.00 -8.78 17.30
C HIS A 68 2.04 -9.96 17.45
N LEU A 69 0.73 -9.71 17.60
CA LEU A 69 -0.28 -10.76 17.64
C LEU A 69 -0.64 -11.29 16.24
N LEU A 70 -0.56 -10.44 15.22
CA LEU A 70 -1.00 -10.78 13.85
C LEU A 70 -0.40 -12.10 13.32
N PRO A 71 0.91 -12.36 13.42
CA PRO A 71 1.47 -13.62 12.95
C PRO A 71 0.98 -14.83 13.75
N LEU A 72 0.71 -14.66 15.06
CA LEU A 72 0.34 -15.74 15.99
C LEU A 72 -1.09 -16.24 15.80
N VAL A 73 -1.99 -15.36 15.35
CA VAL A 73 -3.38 -15.72 15.05
C VAL A 73 -3.47 -16.43 13.70
N ASN A 74 -2.69 -15.97 12.71
CA ASN A 74 -2.65 -16.63 11.40
C ASN A 74 -2.03 -18.04 11.47
N THR A 75 -1.09 -18.30 12.39
CA THR A 75 -0.46 -19.64 12.52
C THR A 75 -1.39 -20.74 13.05
N GLU A 76 -2.53 -20.42 13.66
CA GLU A 76 -3.44 -21.42 14.26
C GLU A 76 -4.65 -21.78 13.38
N GLU A 77 -4.98 -20.98 12.36
CA GLU A 77 -6.10 -21.25 11.44
C GLU A 77 -5.65 -21.98 10.15
N GLU A 78 -4.35 -22.15 9.95
CA GLU A 78 -3.77 -22.73 8.73
C GLU A 78 -3.65 -24.26 8.86
N THR A 79 -4.72 -24.98 8.50
CA THR A 79 -4.59 -26.39 8.11
C THR A 79 -3.72 -26.49 6.85
N GLU A 80 -2.59 -27.20 7.02
CA GLU A 80 -1.44 -27.56 6.15
C GLU A 80 -1.60 -27.79 4.62
N ASP A 81 -2.70 -27.46 3.94
CA ASP A 81 -2.89 -27.83 2.51
C ASP A 81 -3.32 -26.69 1.56
N ASN A 82 -3.62 -25.48 2.06
CA ASN A 82 -4.13 -24.36 1.24
C ASN A 82 -3.14 -23.20 1.02
N ASP A 83 -2.09 -23.09 1.84
CA ASP A 83 -1.26 -21.87 1.91
C ASP A 83 -0.08 -21.84 0.92
N GLU A 84 0.51 -22.99 0.59
CA GLU A 84 1.48 -23.06 -0.53
C GLU A 84 0.81 -22.69 -1.86
N LYS A 85 -0.47 -23.01 -2.04
CA LYS A 85 -1.22 -22.61 -3.24
C LYS A 85 -1.54 -21.12 -3.23
N GLY A 86 -2.06 -20.57 -2.14
CA GLY A 86 -2.48 -19.17 -2.09
C GLY A 86 -1.37 -18.13 -2.34
N PHE A 87 -0.15 -18.36 -1.86
CA PHE A 87 0.98 -17.44 -2.08
C PHE A 87 1.59 -17.58 -3.49
N PHE A 88 1.67 -18.81 -4.02
CA PHE A 88 2.31 -19.11 -5.31
C PHE A 88 1.35 -19.15 -6.51
N GLU A 89 0.03 -19.24 -6.30
CA GLU A 89 -0.98 -19.04 -7.33
C GLU A 89 -1.09 -17.55 -7.65
N LEU A 90 -0.07 -17.05 -8.35
CA LEU A 90 -0.08 -15.77 -9.05
C LEU A 90 -1.11 -15.84 -10.18
N GLU A 91 -2.39 -15.84 -9.84
CA GLU A 91 -3.43 -15.82 -10.84
C GLU A 91 -3.41 -14.47 -11.55
N ARG A 92 -3.44 -14.51 -12.88
CA ARG A 92 -3.62 -13.33 -13.71
C ARG A 92 -4.82 -12.49 -13.25
N SER A 93 -5.87 -13.15 -12.76
CA SER A 93 -7.07 -12.51 -12.19
C SER A 93 -6.69 -11.48 -11.10
N LEU A 94 -5.82 -11.84 -10.15
CA LEU A 94 -5.47 -11.01 -8.98
C LEU A 94 -4.75 -9.72 -9.35
N VAL A 95 -4.00 -9.71 -10.46
CA VAL A 95 -3.26 -8.53 -10.95
C VAL A 95 -4.20 -7.54 -11.65
N PHE A 96 -5.18 -8.05 -12.41
CA PHE A 96 -6.00 -7.26 -13.33
C PHE A 96 -7.44 -7.05 -12.88
N GLN A 97 -7.94 -7.78 -11.86
CA GLN A 97 -9.34 -7.77 -11.44
C GLN A 97 -9.90 -6.38 -11.08
N HIS A 98 -9.04 -5.43 -10.71
CA HIS A 98 -9.44 -4.08 -10.31
C HIS A 98 -9.11 -2.99 -11.35
N ASN A 99 -8.50 -3.37 -12.47
CA ASN A 99 -7.91 -2.45 -13.44
C ASN A 99 -8.45 -2.75 -14.84
N SER A 100 -9.41 -1.93 -15.29
CA SER A 100 -10.02 -2.05 -16.62
C SER A 100 -9.04 -1.65 -17.74
N SER A 101 -9.33 -2.10 -18.96
CA SER A 101 -8.62 -1.65 -20.17
C SER A 101 -8.63 -0.14 -20.33
N ASP A 102 -9.75 0.54 -20.05
CA ASP A 102 -9.80 2.01 -20.07
C ASP A 102 -8.73 2.67 -19.19
N LYS A 103 -8.47 2.13 -17.99
CA LYS A 103 -7.42 2.66 -17.12
C LYS A 103 -6.03 2.46 -17.71
N ILE A 104 -5.80 1.30 -18.33
CA ILE A 104 -4.55 0.96 -19.02
C ILE A 104 -4.33 1.95 -20.17
N ASP A 105 -5.31 2.12 -21.05
CA ASP A 105 -5.24 3.04 -22.20
C ASP A 105 -5.03 4.49 -21.74
N ARG A 106 -5.71 4.91 -20.66
CA ARG A 106 -5.51 6.24 -20.08
C ARG A 106 -4.11 6.44 -19.55
N PHE A 107 -3.50 5.43 -18.93
CA PHE A 107 -2.10 5.50 -18.49
C PHE A 107 -1.16 5.61 -19.68
N VAL A 108 -1.32 4.75 -20.70
CA VAL A 108 -0.49 4.80 -21.91
C VAL A 108 -0.55 6.20 -22.53
N LYS A 109 -1.76 6.72 -22.78
CA LYS A 109 -1.96 8.03 -23.43
C LYS A 109 -1.48 9.21 -22.60
N LYS A 110 -1.72 9.23 -21.28
CA LYS A 110 -1.42 10.40 -20.42
C LYS A 110 -0.02 10.36 -19.81
N VAL A 111 0.60 9.19 -19.72
CA VAL A 111 1.92 9.00 -19.07
C VAL A 111 2.97 8.58 -20.08
N LEU A 112 2.75 7.47 -20.79
CA LEU A 112 3.78 6.89 -21.65
C LEU A 112 3.93 7.66 -22.98
N CYS A 113 2.85 8.23 -23.51
CA CYS A 113 2.89 9.12 -24.68
C CYS A 113 3.11 10.60 -24.31
N LEU A 114 3.48 10.92 -23.06
CA LEU A 114 3.77 12.30 -22.67
C LEU A 114 5.03 12.81 -23.39
N GLU A 115 4.90 13.96 -24.04
CA GLU A 115 6.00 14.64 -24.74
C GLU A 115 6.20 16.07 -24.21
N GLY A 116 7.44 16.55 -24.24
CA GLY A 116 7.80 17.93 -23.87
C GLY A 116 7.58 18.31 -22.40
N LYS A 117 7.26 17.33 -21.54
CA LYS A 117 7.01 17.51 -20.11
C LYS A 117 7.61 16.36 -19.31
N VAL A 118 7.84 16.61 -18.02
CA VAL A 118 8.44 15.67 -17.08
C VAL A 118 7.36 14.78 -16.46
N ILE A 119 7.66 13.49 -16.35
CA ILE A 119 6.99 12.53 -15.48
C ILE A 119 7.66 12.64 -14.10
N PHE A 120 6.92 13.08 -13.08
CA PHE A 120 7.44 13.16 -11.72
C PHE A 120 6.97 11.94 -10.93
N ILE A 121 7.89 11.15 -10.40
CA ILE A 121 7.60 9.94 -9.62
C ILE A 121 7.93 10.19 -8.15
N TYR A 122 7.00 9.83 -7.26
CA TYR A 122 7.19 9.93 -5.82
C TYR A 122 6.76 8.68 -5.07
N ALA A 123 7.62 8.20 -4.17
CA ALA A 123 7.29 7.11 -3.26
C ALA A 123 8.18 7.17 -2.01
N ALA A 124 7.75 6.51 -0.94
CA ALA A 124 8.49 6.44 0.31
C ALA A 124 8.65 4.99 0.78
N GLY A 125 9.72 4.71 1.54
CA GLY A 125 10.00 3.38 2.09
C GLY A 125 10.10 2.31 1.01
N PHE A 126 9.55 1.12 1.26
CA PHE A 126 9.56 -0.02 0.34
C PHE A 126 8.98 0.31 -1.05
N SER A 127 7.96 1.20 -1.13
CA SER A 127 7.38 1.61 -2.40
C SER A 127 8.36 2.37 -3.30
N ALA A 128 9.44 2.94 -2.76
CA ALA A 128 10.48 3.60 -3.55
C ALA A 128 11.21 2.63 -4.49
N ILE A 129 11.34 1.35 -4.12
CA ILE A 129 12.00 0.33 -4.94
C ILE A 129 11.20 0.09 -6.23
N THR A 130 9.89 -0.09 -6.11
CA THR A 130 8.99 -0.26 -7.26
C THR A 130 8.92 1.02 -8.12
N ALA A 131 8.91 2.20 -7.48
CA ALA A 131 8.95 3.47 -8.18
C ALA A 131 10.27 3.66 -8.96
N GLU A 132 11.40 3.26 -8.39
CA GLU A 132 12.72 3.30 -9.04
C GLU A 132 12.79 2.35 -10.24
N TYR A 133 12.14 1.18 -10.15
CA TYR A 133 12.01 0.27 -11.28
C TYR A 133 11.28 0.93 -12.46
N LEU A 134 10.11 1.54 -12.21
CA LEU A 134 9.37 2.29 -13.23
C LEU A 134 10.22 3.43 -13.80
N TYR A 135 10.88 4.21 -12.95
CA TYR A 135 11.79 5.28 -13.34
C TYR A 135 12.86 4.79 -14.33
N LYS A 136 13.57 3.71 -14.00
CA LYS A 136 14.60 3.13 -14.86
C LYS A 136 14.05 2.67 -16.21
N LYS A 137 12.88 2.01 -16.23
CA LYS A 137 12.21 1.60 -17.47
C LYS A 137 11.86 2.80 -18.36
N LEU A 138 11.30 3.85 -17.78
CA LEU A 138 10.92 5.06 -18.52
C LEU A 138 12.14 5.80 -19.07
N LEU A 139 13.26 5.84 -18.34
CA LEU A 139 14.52 6.39 -18.86
C LEU A 139 15.03 5.62 -20.08
N LEU A 140 14.97 4.28 -20.05
CA LEU A 140 15.35 3.44 -21.20
C LEU A 140 14.46 3.69 -22.43
N LEU A 141 13.22 4.12 -22.22
CA LEU A 141 12.28 4.53 -23.26
C LEU A 141 12.44 6.00 -23.68
N GLY A 142 13.51 6.67 -23.24
CA GLY A 142 13.80 8.06 -23.60
C GLY A 142 12.88 9.10 -22.96
N LYS A 143 12.13 8.75 -21.90
CA LYS A 143 11.20 9.67 -21.23
C LYS A 143 11.96 10.60 -20.28
N GLN A 144 11.47 11.84 -20.18
CA GLN A 144 11.96 12.80 -19.19
C GLN A 144 11.31 12.51 -17.84
N VAL A 145 12.10 12.04 -16.87
CA VAL A 145 11.58 11.61 -15.57
C VAL A 145 12.40 12.20 -14.43
N ILE A 146 11.72 12.69 -13.40
CA ILE A 146 12.31 13.02 -12.10
C ILE A 146 11.73 12.03 -11.08
N ILE A 147 12.58 11.44 -10.24
CA ILE A 147 12.15 10.64 -9.09
C ILE A 147 12.59 11.34 -7.81
N ALA A 148 11.72 11.33 -6.80
CA ALA A 148 12.02 11.80 -5.46
C ALA A 148 11.42 10.88 -4.40
N THR A 149 12.01 10.90 -3.21
CA THR A 149 11.66 10.10 -2.04
C THR A 149 11.48 10.96 -0.80
N SER A 150 11.17 10.34 0.34
CA SER A 150 11.06 11.06 1.62
C SER A 150 12.37 11.68 2.10
N LEU A 151 13.52 11.31 1.52
CA LEU A 151 14.83 11.86 1.86
C LEU A 151 15.17 13.11 1.06
N ASP A 152 14.46 13.35 -0.04
CA ASP A 152 14.72 14.47 -0.93
C ASP A 152 14.01 15.74 -0.45
N SER A 153 14.63 16.89 -0.73
CA SER A 153 14.05 18.19 -0.44
C SER A 153 12.67 18.36 -1.09
N VAL A 154 11.74 18.97 -0.37
CA VAL A 154 10.40 19.32 -0.90
C VAL A 154 10.53 20.19 -2.17
N GLY A 155 11.58 21.00 -2.26
CA GLY A 155 11.88 21.84 -3.41
C GLY A 155 12.11 21.08 -4.73
N VAL A 156 12.42 19.78 -4.69
CA VAL A 156 12.53 18.96 -5.92
C VAL A 156 11.20 18.93 -6.68
N LEU A 157 10.08 18.85 -5.96
CA LEU A 157 8.75 18.96 -6.57
C LEU A 157 8.40 20.42 -6.87
N GLU A 158 8.46 21.29 -5.86
CA GLU A 158 7.91 22.65 -5.93
C GLU A 158 8.58 23.51 -7.01
N ASN A 159 9.90 23.39 -7.17
CA ASN A 159 10.64 24.17 -8.17
C ASN A 159 10.43 23.67 -9.60
N ASN A 160 9.88 22.46 -9.78
CA ASN A 160 9.68 21.84 -11.09
C ASN A 160 8.21 21.80 -11.54
N LEU A 161 7.25 22.28 -10.73
CA LEU A 161 5.81 22.17 -11.00
C LEU A 161 5.40 22.58 -12.42
N LYS A 162 5.95 23.66 -12.96
CA LYS A 162 5.62 24.16 -14.31
C LYS A 162 6.01 23.20 -15.44
N ASN A 163 7.00 22.36 -15.21
CA ASN A 163 7.55 21.44 -16.21
C ASN A 163 6.98 20.02 -16.09
N ILE A 164 6.27 19.72 -15.00
CA ILE A 164 5.67 18.41 -14.77
C ILE A 164 4.36 18.31 -15.55
N GLY A 165 4.23 17.26 -16.36
CA GLY A 165 3.00 16.92 -17.06
C GLY A 165 2.15 15.91 -16.31
N VAL A 166 2.81 15.00 -15.58
CA VAL A 166 2.15 13.98 -14.76
C VAL A 166 2.93 13.73 -13.48
N PHE A 167 2.20 13.51 -12.39
CA PHE A 167 2.72 13.06 -11.11
C PHE A 167 2.27 11.62 -10.86
N VAL A 168 3.22 10.72 -10.58
CA VAL A 168 2.98 9.28 -10.34
C VAL A 168 3.40 8.94 -8.93
N ALA A 169 2.48 8.40 -8.13
CA ALA A 169 2.72 7.95 -6.76
C ALA A 169 2.66 6.43 -6.65
N VAL A 170 3.59 5.84 -5.89
CA VAL A 170 3.47 4.45 -5.41
C VAL A 170 3.38 4.47 -3.89
N SER A 171 2.29 3.96 -3.33
CA SER A 171 2.08 3.87 -1.88
C SER A 171 1.16 2.70 -1.56
N LYS A 172 1.72 1.63 -0.98
CA LYS A 172 0.97 0.41 -0.63
C LYS A 172 -0.29 0.73 0.17
N SER A 173 -0.15 1.39 1.32
CA SER A 173 -1.29 1.71 2.18
C SER A 173 -2.23 2.75 1.56
N GLY A 174 -1.73 3.61 0.69
CA GLY A 174 -2.47 4.78 0.19
C GLY A 174 -2.69 5.86 1.26
N GLU A 175 -1.98 5.77 2.38
CA GLU A 175 -2.17 6.58 3.59
C GLU A 175 -0.88 7.28 4.07
N THR A 176 0.25 7.09 3.36
CA THR A 176 1.52 7.73 3.70
C THR A 176 1.42 9.25 3.57
N GLN A 177 1.45 9.97 4.71
CA GLN A 177 1.17 11.40 4.76
C GLN A 177 2.07 12.22 3.80
N GLY A 178 3.38 11.99 3.79
CA GLY A 178 4.28 12.71 2.90
C GLY A 178 4.08 12.44 1.40
N VAL A 179 3.43 11.33 1.03
CA VAL A 179 3.00 11.08 -0.36
C VAL A 179 1.70 11.84 -0.64
N LEU A 180 0.75 11.80 0.30
CA LEU A 180 -0.51 12.53 0.20
C LEU A 180 -0.32 14.05 0.09
N ASP A 181 0.61 14.61 0.86
CA ASP A 181 0.94 16.04 0.80
C ASP A 181 1.45 16.45 -0.59
N LYS A 182 2.35 15.65 -1.17
CA LYS A 182 2.89 15.89 -2.53
C LYS A 182 1.85 15.68 -3.62
N MET A 183 0.96 14.70 -3.46
CA MET A 183 -0.21 14.52 -4.33
C MET A 183 -1.11 15.76 -4.33
N HIS A 184 -1.38 16.34 -3.16
CA HIS A 184 -2.15 17.58 -3.04
C HIS A 184 -1.43 18.76 -3.71
N THR A 185 -0.12 18.91 -3.51
CA THR A 185 0.67 19.95 -4.19
C THR A 185 0.59 19.81 -5.71
N ALA A 186 0.76 18.60 -6.25
CA ALA A 186 0.66 18.35 -7.69
C ALA A 186 -0.75 18.67 -8.23
N LYS A 187 -1.80 18.21 -7.54
CA LYS A 187 -3.19 18.45 -7.92
C LYS A 187 -3.56 19.93 -7.89
N ASN A 188 -3.13 20.66 -6.86
CA ASN A 188 -3.34 22.11 -6.75
C ASN A 188 -2.63 22.89 -7.85
N ALA A 189 -1.54 22.36 -8.39
CA ALA A 189 -0.85 22.91 -9.57
C ALA A 189 -1.49 22.49 -10.90
N GLY A 190 -2.60 21.74 -10.90
CA GLY A 190 -3.29 21.27 -12.10
C GLY A 190 -2.57 20.14 -12.84
N ILE A 191 -1.63 19.45 -12.18
CA ILE A 191 -0.88 18.33 -12.76
C ILE A 191 -1.76 17.08 -12.72
N TYR A 192 -1.76 16.29 -13.80
CA TYR A 192 -2.46 15.01 -13.84
C TYR A 192 -1.80 14.02 -12.87
N THR A 193 -2.60 13.34 -12.05
CA THR A 193 -2.11 12.51 -10.96
C THR A 193 -2.48 11.03 -11.16
N VAL A 194 -1.48 10.16 -11.01
CA VAL A 194 -1.60 8.71 -11.10
C VAL A 194 -1.12 8.08 -9.80
N SER A 195 -1.80 7.06 -9.29
CA SER A 195 -1.33 6.29 -8.13
C SER A 195 -1.41 4.79 -8.31
N PHE A 196 -0.52 4.08 -7.63
CA PHE A 196 -0.56 2.64 -7.39
C PHE A 196 -0.72 2.40 -5.89
N THR A 197 -1.86 1.85 -5.48
CA THR A 197 -2.21 1.60 -4.08
C THR A 197 -2.83 0.22 -3.90
N LYS A 198 -2.90 -0.27 -2.65
CA LYS A 198 -3.73 -1.43 -2.35
C LYS A 198 -5.18 -1.21 -2.77
N GLU A 199 -5.92 -2.28 -2.97
CA GLU A 199 -7.27 -2.28 -3.53
C GLU A 199 -8.34 -1.69 -2.59
N THR A 200 -8.04 -1.64 -1.29
CA THR A 200 -8.93 -1.07 -0.27
C THR A 200 -9.02 0.45 -0.39
N SER A 201 -10.13 1.02 0.10
CA SER A 201 -10.37 2.46 0.04
C SER A 201 -9.30 3.23 0.82
N ASN A 202 -8.67 4.22 0.20
CA ASN A 202 -7.60 5.01 0.80
C ASN A 202 -7.59 6.45 0.27
N ARG A 203 -6.92 7.37 0.97
CA ARG A 203 -6.89 8.81 0.65
C ARG A 203 -6.17 9.13 -0.66
N ILE A 204 -5.03 8.49 -0.92
CA ILE A 204 -4.25 8.72 -2.16
C ILE A 204 -5.08 8.33 -3.39
N ALA A 205 -5.71 7.15 -3.39
CA ALA A 205 -6.56 6.71 -4.49
C ALA A 205 -7.73 7.66 -4.77
N LYS A 206 -8.31 8.27 -3.72
CA LYS A 206 -9.41 9.25 -3.86
C LYS A 206 -8.93 10.60 -4.38
N CYS A 207 -7.67 10.96 -4.16
CA CYS A 207 -7.13 12.23 -4.66
C CYS A 207 -6.58 12.14 -6.09
N SER A 208 -6.23 10.94 -6.57
CA SER A 208 -5.70 10.70 -7.91
C SER A 208 -6.74 10.82 -9.04
N ASP A 209 -6.31 11.28 -10.22
CA ASP A 209 -7.12 11.25 -11.44
C ASP A 209 -7.22 9.83 -12.04
N LEU A 210 -6.19 9.01 -11.80
CA LEU A 210 -6.13 7.61 -12.18
C LEU A 210 -5.50 6.78 -11.05
N ASN A 211 -6.21 5.79 -10.55
CA ASN A 211 -5.67 4.85 -9.56
C ASN A 211 -5.66 3.41 -10.08
N PHE A 212 -4.48 2.80 -10.02
CA PHE A 212 -4.27 1.37 -10.15
C PHE A 212 -4.37 0.71 -8.77
N LYS A 213 -5.35 -0.18 -8.64
CA LYS A 213 -5.59 -0.95 -7.42
C LYS A 213 -4.88 -2.27 -7.55
N VAL A 214 -3.99 -2.57 -6.61
CA VAL A 214 -3.20 -3.79 -6.60
C VAL A 214 -3.63 -4.63 -5.41
N THR A 215 -3.93 -5.90 -5.65
CA THR A 215 -4.37 -6.83 -4.61
C THR A 215 -3.26 -7.03 -3.58
N ASP A 216 -3.63 -7.01 -2.31
CA ASP A 216 -2.73 -7.31 -1.19
C ASP A 216 -3.37 -8.34 -0.26
N GLN A 217 -2.68 -9.46 -0.05
CA GLN A 217 -3.15 -10.53 0.82
C GLN A 217 -3.19 -10.09 2.30
N HIS A 218 -2.28 -9.19 2.71
CA HIS A 218 -2.22 -8.71 4.09
C HIS A 218 -2.62 -7.25 4.18
N LYS A 219 -3.92 -6.98 3.96
CA LYS A 219 -4.51 -5.63 3.85
C LYS A 219 -4.24 -4.70 5.03
N LEU A 220 -3.94 -5.24 6.21
CA LEU A 220 -3.68 -4.49 7.45
C LEU A 220 -2.18 -4.37 7.78
N ASP A 221 -1.30 -5.02 7.01
CA ASP A 221 0.15 -4.91 7.16
C ASP A 221 0.71 -3.65 6.48
N ASP A 222 0.40 -2.50 7.08
CA ASP A 222 0.92 -1.20 6.63
C ASP A 222 2.40 -0.99 7.02
N ARG A 223 2.96 -1.86 7.88
CA ARG A 223 4.37 -1.83 8.28
C ARG A 223 5.29 -2.67 7.38
N ASN A 224 4.73 -3.45 6.45
CA ASN A 224 5.47 -4.39 5.59
C ASN A 224 6.27 -5.42 6.40
N LEU A 225 5.70 -5.91 7.49
CA LEU A 225 6.33 -6.96 8.32
C LEU A 225 6.13 -8.35 7.71
N LEU A 226 5.02 -8.54 6.99
CA LEU A 226 4.69 -9.81 6.36
C LEU A 226 5.13 -9.83 4.89
N PRO A 227 5.52 -11.00 4.35
CA PRO A 227 5.62 -11.21 2.91
C PRO A 227 4.31 -10.76 2.26
N ASN A 228 4.35 -9.92 1.23
CA ASN A 228 3.13 -9.40 0.61
C ASN A 228 3.24 -9.37 -0.91
N THR A 229 2.09 -9.49 -1.57
CA THR A 229 1.97 -9.57 -3.03
C THR A 229 1.88 -8.20 -3.70
N PHE A 230 1.69 -7.13 -2.93
CA PHE A 230 1.52 -5.77 -3.47
C PHE A 230 2.70 -5.34 -4.36
N PHE A 231 3.94 -5.47 -3.91
CA PHE A 231 5.10 -5.01 -4.69
C PHE A 231 5.34 -5.85 -5.95
N PRO A 232 5.37 -7.20 -5.89
CA PRO A 232 5.46 -8.04 -7.09
C PRO A 232 4.35 -7.77 -8.10
N PHE A 233 3.09 -7.66 -7.65
CA PHE A 233 1.97 -7.37 -8.55
C PHE A 233 2.03 -5.96 -9.15
N THR A 234 2.54 -4.98 -8.40
CA THR A 234 2.76 -3.64 -8.96
C THR A 234 3.82 -3.67 -10.06
N LEU A 235 4.92 -4.42 -9.88
CA LEU A 235 5.94 -4.61 -10.91
C LEU A 235 5.37 -5.31 -12.16
N LEU A 236 4.60 -6.37 -11.97
CA LEU A 236 3.96 -7.08 -13.07
C LEU A 236 2.95 -6.20 -13.83
N LEU A 237 2.19 -5.38 -13.11
CA LEU A 237 1.30 -4.39 -13.72
C LEU A 237 2.07 -3.33 -14.51
N ILE A 238 3.22 -2.86 -14.01
CA ILE A 238 4.11 -1.96 -14.75
C ILE A 238 4.60 -2.63 -16.04
N GLU A 239 5.09 -3.87 -15.99
CA GLU A 239 5.50 -4.60 -17.21
C GLU A 239 4.36 -4.71 -18.23
N TYR A 240 3.15 -4.98 -17.75
CA TYR A 240 1.98 -5.04 -18.62
C TYR A 240 1.64 -3.69 -19.26
N LEU A 241 1.67 -2.60 -18.49
CA LEU A 241 1.45 -1.24 -19.02
C LEU A 241 2.48 -0.89 -20.11
N LEU A 242 3.75 -1.25 -19.89
CA LEU A 242 4.82 -1.03 -20.84
C LEU A 242 4.68 -1.93 -22.08
N SER A 243 4.24 -3.18 -21.93
CA SER A 243 4.06 -4.09 -23.07
C SER A 243 2.92 -3.64 -23.99
N VAL A 244 1.82 -3.11 -23.44
CA VAL A 244 0.74 -2.49 -24.21
C VAL A 244 1.27 -1.29 -25.00
N TYR A 245 2.03 -0.40 -24.36
CA TYR A 245 2.62 0.76 -25.03
C TYR A 245 3.57 0.37 -26.18
N LEU A 246 4.45 -0.61 -25.96
CA LEU A 246 5.37 -1.06 -27.00
C LEU A 246 4.65 -1.73 -28.16
N LYS A 247 3.55 -2.43 -27.90
CA LYS A 247 2.70 -3.00 -28.95
C LYS A 247 2.08 -1.90 -29.81
N GLU A 248 1.50 -0.87 -29.20
CA GLU A 248 0.93 0.27 -29.92
C GLU A 248 1.97 1.02 -30.77
N LEU A 249 3.19 1.20 -30.25
CA LEU A 249 4.29 1.80 -31.01
C LEU A 249 4.70 0.97 -32.24
N ASN A 250 4.79 -0.35 -32.09
CA ASN A 250 5.16 -1.23 -33.19
C ASN A 250 4.08 -1.25 -34.28
N GLU A 251 2.80 -1.23 -33.90
CA GLU A 251 1.69 -1.11 -34.86
C GLU A 251 1.80 0.20 -35.67
N LEU A 252 2.05 1.33 -35.02
CA LEU A 252 2.25 2.63 -35.69
C LEU A 252 3.48 2.68 -36.60
N THR A 253 4.54 1.94 -36.26
CA THR A 253 5.78 1.92 -37.05
C THR A 253 5.66 1.03 -38.28
N ASN A 254 4.83 -0.02 -38.21
CA ASN A 254 4.59 -0.94 -39.33
C ASN A 254 3.54 -0.42 -40.34
N GLU A 255 2.76 0.61 -39.98
CA GLU A 255 1.79 1.27 -40.86
C GLU A 255 2.38 2.44 -41.66
N ASN A 256 3.63 2.84 -41.39
CA ASN A 256 4.36 3.92 -42.08
C ASN A 256 5.53 3.36 -42.92
#